data_AF-A0A0C1QYE6-F1
#
_entry.id   AF-A0A0C1QYE6-F1
#
_cell.length_a   1.000
_cell.length_b   1.000
_cell.length_c   1.000
_cell.angle_alpha   90.00
_cell.angle_beta   90.00
_cell.angle_gamma   90.00
#
_symmetry.space_group_name_H-M   'P 1'
#
loop_
_entity.id
_entity.type
_entity.pdbx_description
1 polymer ?
#
loop_
_entity_poly.entity_id
_entity_poly.type
_entity_poly.pdbx_seq_one_letter_code
_entity_poly.pdbx_strand_id
1 'polypeptide(L)'
;MRNIQRLIFISIISISVVVLGCVSTGLADTQIDKELQSQSRFQLKPEITSEIPHNPNLAKQQALYPNTPRVAFIDNFAWQVFLALNWPADCQQGEPLRNEKIGEVPNAPRLWEFYRTPETIFLSAGKEPSIQPTKPFTCLNVTSTRGLQTENSRLQLTESEKLDSNGTNANKPLVDQQGNYIIMEAYINPQEFNQIVENKWYDAVNLQQFNNDDKKFALVCSEDANANPLNVPCSTYEKEGAIEIKAAWRVFDPQTSQEEKARYYTTKRQRTIPAQSTECTEGKALCSDTDEEFSQIVEVGLIGFHIKHKTSEQGWIWSTFEQVDNVPDSTSNRARYTLYNPDCRENCQENKPYVEKPYLWRQEVPHAVKKVGDKIENQIPSQIIRPPNSALNAQRLEQNKQWQDALKEISQSSVWQYYQLIGTQWLTNPSLPYNTSLRDVTPKSPLANVAIEPYIPRSSCIECHTGATLQANRQLFTDFSFPMGRANSSAPSATN
;
A
#
# COMPACT_ATOMS: atom_id res chain seq x y z
N MET A 1 50.15 -7.75 -94.47
CA MET A 1 51.43 -8.44 -94.21
C MET A 1 51.63 -8.57 -92.71
N ARG A 2 51.81 -9.81 -92.22
CA ARG A 2 52.33 -10.23 -90.89
C ARG A 2 51.54 -9.79 -89.64
N ASN A 3 50.73 -10.66 -89.03
CA ASN A 3 51.08 -11.70 -88.05
C ASN A 3 51.98 -11.28 -86.87
N ILE A 4 51.35 -11.29 -85.69
CA ILE A 4 51.78 -11.90 -84.41
C ILE A 4 53.04 -11.32 -83.74
N GLN A 5 52.86 -10.70 -82.56
CA GLN A 5 53.46 -11.15 -81.28
C GLN A 5 52.93 -10.35 -80.06
N ARG A 6 52.24 -11.07 -79.15
CA ARG A 6 52.33 -11.04 -77.66
C ARG A 6 51.93 -9.75 -76.90
N LEU A 7 51.36 -9.76 -75.69
CA LEU A 7 50.66 -10.70 -74.80
C LEU A 7 50.28 -9.83 -73.57
N ILE A 8 49.07 -10.03 -73.02
CA ILE A 8 48.66 -9.77 -71.62
C ILE A 8 48.69 -8.31 -71.13
N PHE A 9 47.50 -7.75 -70.91
CA PHE A 9 47.06 -6.97 -69.73
C PHE A 9 45.89 -6.10 -70.20
N ILE A 10 44.66 -6.49 -69.88
CA ILE A 10 43.46 -5.65 -69.63
C ILE A 10 42.30 -6.63 -69.47
N SER A 11 42.08 -7.08 -68.24
CA SER A 11 40.86 -7.72 -67.74
C SER A 11 41.09 -7.96 -66.26
N ILE A 12 40.82 -6.94 -65.42
CA ILE A 12 40.42 -6.97 -64.01
C ILE A 12 40.32 -5.50 -63.58
N ILE A 13 39.27 -4.77 -63.99
CA ILE A 13 38.74 -3.61 -63.25
C ILE A 13 37.24 -3.51 -63.59
N SER A 14 36.42 -4.43 -63.09
CA SER A 14 34.95 -4.28 -63.04
C SER A 14 34.25 -5.24 -62.07
N ILE A 15 34.97 -5.84 -61.11
CA ILE A 15 34.38 -6.62 -60.01
C ILE A 15 35.10 -6.26 -58.72
N SER A 16 34.93 -5.02 -58.25
CA SER A 16 35.36 -4.64 -56.88
C SER A 16 34.47 -3.59 -56.22
N VAL A 17 33.38 -3.14 -56.85
CA VAL A 17 32.48 -2.12 -56.26
C VAL A 17 31.16 -2.72 -55.74
N VAL A 18 30.85 -3.99 -56.01
CA VAL A 18 29.57 -4.61 -55.56
C VAL A 18 29.72 -5.48 -54.30
N VAL A 19 30.95 -5.74 -53.81
CA VAL A 19 31.14 -6.53 -52.56
C VAL A 19 31.36 -5.65 -51.33
N LEU A 20 31.63 -4.35 -51.47
CA LEU A 20 31.72 -3.45 -50.31
C LEU A 20 30.36 -2.91 -49.81
N GLY A 21 29.28 -3.07 -50.58
CA GLY A 21 27.94 -2.58 -50.22
C GLY A 21 27.09 -3.54 -49.37
N CYS A 22 27.42 -4.84 -49.34
CA CYS A 22 26.67 -5.84 -48.57
C CYS A 22 27.34 -6.23 -47.24
N VAL A 23 28.58 -5.80 -46.98
CA VAL A 23 29.25 -6.02 -45.69
C VAL A 23 28.96 -4.86 -44.71
N SER A 24 28.73 -3.65 -45.22
CA SER A 24 28.39 -2.48 -44.41
C SER A 24 26.95 -2.49 -43.90
N THR A 25 26.01 -3.13 -44.60
CA THR A 25 24.61 -3.27 -44.13
C THR A 25 24.46 -4.34 -43.06
N GLY A 26 25.18 -5.46 -43.16
CA GLY A 26 25.17 -6.51 -42.13
C GLY A 26 25.91 -6.12 -40.84
N LEU A 27 26.95 -5.27 -40.93
CA LEU A 27 27.63 -4.72 -39.75
C LEU A 27 26.81 -3.62 -39.07
N ALA A 28 26.09 -2.78 -39.84
CA ALA A 28 25.19 -1.77 -39.28
C ALA A 28 23.96 -2.41 -38.60
N ASP A 29 23.33 -3.42 -39.21
CA ASP A 29 22.21 -4.15 -38.60
C ASP A 29 22.64 -4.92 -37.34
N THR A 30 23.79 -5.58 -37.35
CA THR A 30 24.29 -6.28 -36.15
C THR A 30 24.77 -5.34 -35.04
N GLN A 31 25.14 -4.09 -35.38
CA GLN A 31 25.54 -3.07 -34.43
C GLN A 31 24.33 -2.33 -33.85
N ILE A 32 23.29 -2.08 -34.66
CA ILE A 32 21.98 -1.58 -34.20
C ILE A 32 21.27 -2.63 -33.35
N ASP A 33 21.29 -3.92 -33.73
CA ASP A 33 20.75 -5.01 -32.93
C ASP A 33 21.54 -5.22 -31.63
N LYS A 34 22.86 -5.02 -31.64
CA LYS A 34 23.67 -5.01 -30.40
C LYS A 34 23.45 -3.77 -29.56
N GLU A 35 23.20 -2.60 -30.15
CA GLU A 35 22.84 -1.39 -29.41
C GLU A 35 21.44 -1.51 -28.81
N LEU A 36 20.44 -2.00 -29.55
CA LEU A 36 19.10 -2.34 -29.05
C LEU A 36 19.15 -3.44 -27.98
N GLN A 37 19.94 -4.50 -28.18
CA GLN A 37 20.16 -5.54 -27.16
C GLN A 37 21.01 -5.06 -25.97
N SER A 38 21.86 -4.04 -26.15
CA SER A 38 22.60 -3.42 -25.04
C SER A 38 21.72 -2.46 -24.24
N GLN A 39 20.77 -1.78 -24.90
CA GLN A 39 19.72 -1.02 -24.25
C GLN A 39 18.72 -1.95 -23.54
N SER A 40 18.47 -3.14 -24.09
CA SER A 40 17.63 -4.17 -23.43
C SER A 40 18.31 -4.86 -22.23
N ARG A 41 19.61 -4.66 -22.00
CA ARG A 41 20.35 -5.23 -20.85
C ARG A 41 20.22 -4.44 -19.55
N PHE A 42 19.53 -3.29 -19.56
CA PHE A 42 19.46 -2.40 -18.39
C PHE A 42 18.04 -1.99 -17.99
N GLN A 43 17.02 -2.75 -18.39
CA GLN A 43 15.72 -2.63 -17.74
C GLN A 43 15.79 -3.28 -16.35
N LEU A 44 15.30 -2.57 -15.34
CA LEU A 44 15.09 -3.13 -14.00
C LEU A 44 14.24 -4.39 -14.13
N LYS A 45 14.76 -5.52 -13.66
CA LYS A 45 14.02 -6.78 -13.69
C LYS A 45 13.25 -6.96 -12.37
N PRO A 46 12.02 -7.49 -12.42
CA PRO A 46 11.34 -8.01 -11.25
C PRO A 46 12.21 -9.03 -10.51
N GLU A 47 12.57 -8.73 -9.26
CA GLU A 47 13.23 -9.68 -8.35
C GLU A 47 12.16 -10.13 -7.34
N ILE A 48 11.57 -11.30 -7.57
CA ILE A 48 10.47 -11.83 -6.76
C ILE A 48 11.05 -12.76 -5.70
N THR A 49 10.90 -12.38 -4.43
CA THR A 49 11.45 -13.08 -3.26
C THR A 49 10.51 -12.91 -2.07
N SER A 50 10.58 -13.85 -1.12
CA SER A 50 9.88 -13.79 0.16
C SER A 50 10.54 -12.85 1.17
N GLU A 51 11.77 -12.41 0.91
CA GLU A 51 12.53 -11.54 1.81
C GLU A 51 12.14 -10.08 1.56
N ILE A 52 11.73 -9.38 2.63
CA ILE A 52 11.46 -7.95 2.58
C ILE A 52 12.80 -7.25 2.41
N PRO A 53 13.05 -6.53 1.30
CA PRO A 53 14.28 -5.78 1.17
C PRO A 53 14.26 -4.64 2.18
N HIS A 54 15.28 -4.59 3.03
CA HIS A 54 15.35 -3.58 4.09
C HIS A 54 15.51 -2.16 3.53
N ASN A 55 16.24 -2.01 2.42
CA ASN A 55 16.67 -0.72 1.91
C ASN A 55 16.81 -0.72 0.38
N PRO A 56 16.51 0.39 -0.32
CA PRO A 56 16.83 0.53 -1.73
C PRO A 56 18.36 0.64 -1.89
N ASN A 57 18.97 -0.27 -2.65
CA ASN A 57 20.42 -0.26 -2.84
C ASN A 57 20.83 0.78 -3.90
N LEU A 58 21.01 2.04 -3.49
CA LEU A 58 21.35 3.15 -4.39
C LEU A 58 22.73 2.98 -5.04
N ALA A 59 23.68 2.34 -4.35
CA ALA A 59 24.97 2.00 -4.94
C ALA A 59 24.81 0.99 -6.10
N LYS A 60 23.97 -0.05 -5.92
CA LYS A 60 23.57 -0.99 -6.98
C LYS A 60 22.84 -0.26 -8.11
N GLN A 61 21.97 0.71 -7.80
CA GLN A 61 21.35 1.56 -8.82
C GLN A 61 22.41 2.27 -9.66
N GLN A 62 23.34 2.98 -9.03
CA GLN A 62 24.36 3.75 -9.74
C GLN A 62 25.31 2.87 -10.55
N ALA A 63 25.67 1.69 -10.02
CA ALA A 63 26.61 0.78 -10.66
C ALA A 63 25.98 -0.03 -11.81
N LEU A 64 24.76 -0.53 -11.63
CA LEU A 64 24.12 -1.45 -12.58
C LEU A 64 23.04 -0.80 -13.44
N TYR A 65 22.46 0.31 -13.01
CA TYR A 65 21.34 0.98 -13.66
C TYR A 65 21.53 2.52 -13.72
N PRO A 66 22.69 3.03 -14.19
CA PRO A 66 23.06 4.45 -14.08
C PRO A 66 22.08 5.40 -14.80
N ASN A 67 21.37 4.91 -15.81
CA ASN A 67 20.41 5.70 -16.60
C ASN A 67 18.97 5.57 -16.10
N THR A 68 18.73 4.75 -15.08
CA THR A 68 17.39 4.50 -14.55
C THR A 68 16.99 5.64 -13.60
N PRO A 69 15.87 6.34 -13.85
CA PRO A 69 15.39 7.38 -12.95
C PRO A 69 15.24 6.84 -11.52
N ARG A 70 15.62 7.65 -10.52
CA ARG A 70 15.51 7.25 -9.10
C ARG A 70 14.10 6.82 -8.72
N VAL A 71 13.07 7.48 -9.25
CA VAL A 71 11.66 7.07 -9.05
C VAL A 71 11.41 5.65 -9.56
N ALA A 72 11.92 5.27 -10.74
CA ALA A 72 11.77 3.90 -11.27
C ALA A 72 12.45 2.85 -10.37
N PHE A 73 13.60 3.20 -9.81
CA PHE A 73 14.33 2.33 -8.89
C PHE A 73 13.59 2.14 -7.55
N ILE A 74 13.07 3.22 -6.98
CA ILE A 74 12.26 3.16 -5.75
C ILE A 74 10.91 2.47 -6.01
N ASP A 75 10.30 2.66 -7.18
CA ASP A 75 9.09 1.94 -7.60
C ASP A 75 9.37 0.42 -7.69
N ASN A 76 10.58 0.01 -8.11
CA ASN A 76 10.98 -1.40 -8.11
C ASN A 76 11.13 -1.96 -6.70
N PHE A 77 11.77 -1.20 -5.81
CA PHE A 77 11.87 -1.53 -4.39
C PHE A 77 10.49 -1.67 -3.74
N ALA A 78 9.56 -0.75 -4.04
CA ALA A 78 8.19 -0.83 -3.54
C ALA A 78 7.48 -2.12 -3.96
N TRP A 79 7.64 -2.55 -5.22
CA TRP A 79 7.11 -3.83 -5.69
C TRP A 79 7.71 -5.03 -4.94
N GLN A 80 9.03 -5.03 -4.70
CA GLN A 80 9.69 -6.08 -3.92
C GLN A 80 9.11 -6.16 -2.50
N VAL A 81 8.97 -5.02 -1.81
CA VAL A 81 8.36 -4.95 -0.46
C VAL A 81 6.91 -5.42 -0.49
N PHE A 82 6.10 -4.95 -1.45
CA PHE A 82 4.70 -5.35 -1.57
C PHE A 82 4.54 -6.87 -1.73
N LEU A 83 5.35 -7.50 -2.59
CA LEU A 83 5.27 -8.93 -2.81
C LEU A 83 5.81 -9.75 -1.63
N ALA A 84 6.89 -9.31 -0.98
CA ALA A 84 7.42 -9.97 0.20
C ALA A 84 6.42 -9.92 1.38
N LEU A 85 5.78 -8.77 1.60
CA LEU A 85 4.70 -8.65 2.59
C LEU A 85 3.51 -9.57 2.27
N ASN A 86 3.20 -9.73 0.98
CA ASN A 86 2.11 -10.60 0.50
C ASN A 86 2.56 -12.04 0.19
N TRP A 87 3.76 -12.44 0.63
CA TRP A 87 4.20 -13.82 0.53
C TRP A 87 3.33 -14.71 1.42
N PRO A 88 2.97 -15.94 0.99
CA PRO A 88 2.25 -16.86 1.85
C PRO A 88 3.07 -17.19 3.10
N ALA A 89 2.43 -17.16 4.27
CA ALA A 89 3.06 -17.44 5.55
C ALA A 89 2.43 -18.67 6.22
N ASP A 90 3.17 -19.30 7.12
CA ASP A 90 2.67 -20.42 7.91
C ASP A 90 1.82 -19.95 9.11
N CYS A 91 0.85 -20.75 9.53
CA CYS A 91 -0.02 -20.42 10.67
C CYS A 91 0.59 -20.68 12.06
N GLN A 92 1.78 -21.28 12.13
CA GLN A 92 2.46 -21.59 13.39
C GLN A 92 3.21 -20.37 13.91
N GLN A 93 4.10 -19.81 13.09
CA GLN A 93 5.03 -18.72 13.43
C GLN A 93 4.78 -17.45 12.61
N GLY A 94 4.06 -17.53 11.49
CA GLY A 94 3.94 -16.41 10.57
C GLY A 94 5.19 -16.21 9.71
N GLU A 95 6.03 -17.25 9.57
CA GLU A 95 7.21 -17.20 8.70
C GLU A 95 6.80 -17.41 7.24
N PRO A 96 7.53 -16.81 6.28
CA PRO A 96 7.26 -17.03 4.87
C PRO A 96 7.44 -18.49 4.48
N LEU A 97 6.50 -19.03 3.70
CA LEU A 97 6.61 -20.34 3.06
C LEU A 97 7.63 -20.26 1.91
N ARG A 98 8.92 -20.37 2.24
CA ARG A 98 10.05 -20.19 1.31
C ARG A 98 10.13 -21.23 0.17
N ASN A 99 9.48 -22.38 0.34
CA ASN A 99 9.41 -23.42 -0.69
C ASN A 99 8.22 -23.25 -1.65
N GLU A 100 7.29 -22.34 -1.32
CA GLU A 100 6.10 -22.04 -2.11
C GLU A 100 6.33 -20.77 -2.92
N LYS A 101 5.63 -20.62 -4.05
CA LYS A 101 5.68 -19.38 -4.82
C LYS A 101 4.52 -18.46 -4.50
N ILE A 102 4.73 -17.17 -4.71
CA ILE A 102 3.68 -16.17 -4.62
C ILE A 102 2.55 -16.50 -5.61
N GLY A 103 1.31 -16.57 -5.10
CA GLY A 103 0.13 -16.90 -5.89
C GLY A 103 -0.21 -18.39 -6.02
N GLU A 104 0.61 -19.32 -5.49
CA GLU A 104 0.31 -20.77 -5.53
C GLU A 104 -0.45 -21.27 -4.29
N VAL A 105 -0.39 -20.54 -3.17
CA VAL A 105 -1.05 -20.91 -1.91
C VAL A 105 -2.06 -19.82 -1.49
N PRO A 106 -3.22 -19.70 -2.17
CA PRO A 106 -4.15 -18.59 -1.97
C PRO A 106 -4.83 -18.59 -0.59
N ASN A 107 -4.98 -19.77 0.03
CA ASN A 107 -5.64 -19.91 1.33
C ASN A 107 -4.71 -19.69 2.54
N ALA A 108 -3.40 -19.54 2.33
CA ALA A 108 -2.48 -19.19 3.41
C ALA A 108 -2.67 -17.72 3.81
N PRO A 109 -2.41 -17.35 5.08
CA PRO A 109 -2.28 -15.95 5.44
C PRO A 109 -1.10 -15.29 4.72
N ARG A 110 -1.09 -13.96 4.65
CA ARG A 110 0.08 -13.17 4.24
C ARG A 110 0.95 -12.83 5.44
N LEU A 111 2.24 -12.62 5.19
CA LEU A 111 3.22 -12.24 6.22
C LEU A 111 2.74 -11.05 7.07
N TRP A 112 2.26 -9.99 6.41
CA TRP A 112 1.80 -8.79 7.11
C TRP A 112 0.55 -9.02 7.98
N GLU A 113 -0.25 -10.08 7.75
CA GLU A 113 -1.44 -10.36 8.57
C GLU A 113 -1.08 -10.85 9.99
N PHE A 114 0.20 -11.13 10.27
CA PHE A 114 0.72 -11.43 11.61
C PHE A 114 1.23 -10.18 12.34
N TYR A 115 1.26 -9.03 11.68
CA TYR A 115 1.65 -7.77 12.28
C TYR A 115 0.59 -7.30 13.28
N ARG A 116 0.91 -6.27 14.07
CA ARG A 116 0.02 -5.77 15.13
C ARG A 116 -0.86 -4.65 14.61
N THR A 117 -2.14 -4.67 14.95
CA THR A 117 -2.97 -3.49 14.73
C THR A 117 -2.74 -2.48 15.85
N PRO A 118 -2.86 -1.16 15.60
CA PRO A 118 -2.68 -0.15 16.63
C PRO A 118 -3.62 -0.33 17.83
N GLU A 119 -4.82 -0.89 17.66
CA GLU A 119 -5.77 -1.18 18.74
C GLU A 119 -5.25 -2.24 19.72
N THR A 120 -4.39 -3.15 19.26
CA THR A 120 -3.74 -4.15 20.12
C THR A 120 -2.51 -3.60 20.85
N ILE A 121 -1.99 -2.45 20.42
CA ILE A 121 -0.78 -1.81 20.95
C ILE A 121 -1.15 -0.71 21.95
N PHE A 122 -2.01 0.23 21.53
CA PHE A 122 -2.33 1.43 22.27
C PHE A 122 -3.61 1.23 23.08
N LEU A 123 -3.48 0.48 24.17
CA LEU A 123 -4.59 0.15 25.05
C LEU A 123 -5.02 1.36 25.90
N SER A 124 -6.24 1.29 26.46
CA SER A 124 -6.76 2.30 27.38
C SER A 124 -5.82 2.51 28.58
N ALA A 125 -5.69 3.75 29.03
CA ALA A 125 -4.89 4.15 30.19
C ALA A 125 -3.40 3.73 30.12
N GLY A 126 -2.82 3.67 28.91
CA GLY A 126 -1.40 3.37 28.73
C GLY A 126 -1.02 1.95 29.18
N LYS A 127 -1.98 1.01 29.18
CA LYS A 127 -1.73 -0.37 29.58
C LYS A 127 -0.75 -1.04 28.62
N GLU A 128 0.17 -1.82 29.18
CA GLU A 128 1.13 -2.62 28.41
C GLU A 128 0.41 -3.62 27.48
N PRO A 129 0.73 -3.62 26.18
CA PRO A 129 0.13 -4.55 25.23
C PRO A 129 0.70 -5.97 25.40
N SER A 130 -0.03 -6.97 24.90
CA SER A 130 0.45 -8.35 24.91
C SER A 130 1.62 -8.52 23.94
N ILE A 131 2.70 -9.16 24.39
CA ILE A 131 3.82 -9.57 23.53
C ILE A 131 3.54 -10.85 22.73
N GLN A 132 2.45 -11.57 23.02
CA GLN A 132 2.12 -12.82 22.32
C GLN A 132 1.64 -12.55 20.90
N PRO A 133 2.28 -13.10 19.84
CA PRO A 133 1.95 -12.79 18.44
C PRO A 133 0.45 -12.88 18.13
N THR A 134 -0.06 -11.93 17.36
CA THR A 134 -1.44 -12.00 16.85
C THR A 134 -1.47 -13.03 15.73
N LYS A 135 -2.45 -13.94 15.76
CA LYS A 135 -2.71 -14.84 14.63
C LYS A 135 -3.86 -14.31 13.78
N PRO A 136 -3.73 -14.30 12.45
CA PRO A 136 -4.83 -13.90 11.59
C PRO A 136 -5.96 -14.91 11.68
N PHE A 137 -7.18 -14.46 11.37
CA PHE A 137 -8.40 -15.26 11.47
C PHE A 137 -8.29 -16.62 10.75
N THR A 138 -7.68 -16.64 9.57
CA THR A 138 -7.45 -17.83 8.75
C THR A 138 -6.63 -18.92 9.46
N CYS A 139 -5.84 -18.56 10.48
CA CYS A 139 -5.02 -19.48 11.25
C CYS A 139 -5.67 -19.99 12.54
N LEU A 140 -6.89 -19.56 12.85
CA LEU A 140 -7.60 -19.97 14.04
C LEU A 140 -8.40 -21.26 13.75
N ASN A 141 -8.18 -22.30 14.55
CA ASN A 141 -8.96 -23.54 14.46
C ASN A 141 -10.39 -23.28 14.98
N VAL A 142 -11.35 -23.13 14.08
CA VAL A 142 -12.78 -22.82 14.37
C VAL A 142 -13.55 -24.01 14.99
N THR A 143 -12.86 -25.04 15.50
CA THR A 143 -13.51 -26.25 16.06
C THR A 143 -14.05 -26.07 17.49
N SER A 144 -13.98 -24.87 18.07
CA SER A 144 -14.58 -24.55 19.37
C SER A 144 -15.94 -23.86 19.18
N THR A 145 -17.01 -24.49 19.66
CA THR A 145 -18.38 -23.93 19.77
C THR A 145 -18.50 -22.76 20.75
N ARG A 146 -17.40 -22.36 21.41
CA ARG A 146 -17.28 -21.05 22.06
C ARG A 146 -16.52 -20.15 21.12
N GLY A 147 -17.24 -19.17 20.59
CA GLY A 147 -16.83 -18.26 19.53
C GLY A 147 -15.42 -17.71 19.71
N LEU A 148 -14.79 -17.45 18.57
CA LEU A 148 -13.50 -16.82 18.46
C LEU A 148 -13.49 -15.54 19.30
N GLN A 149 -12.63 -15.46 20.33
CA GLN A 149 -12.36 -14.20 21.02
C GLN A 149 -11.54 -13.32 20.09
N THR A 150 -12.24 -12.63 19.18
CA THR A 150 -11.67 -11.66 18.23
C THR A 150 -11.72 -10.24 18.78
N GLU A 151 -11.74 -10.07 20.11
CA GLU A 151 -12.09 -8.81 20.79
C GLU A 151 -11.24 -7.61 20.38
N ASN A 152 -10.12 -7.82 19.67
CA ASN A 152 -9.19 -6.75 19.30
C ASN A 152 -9.06 -6.47 17.78
N SER A 153 -9.74 -7.20 16.89
CA SER A 153 -9.69 -6.92 15.45
C SER A 153 -10.84 -6.01 15.02
N ARG A 154 -10.78 -4.72 15.39
CA ARG A 154 -11.76 -3.73 14.95
C ARG A 154 -11.42 -3.27 13.53
N LEU A 155 -12.09 -3.86 12.56
CA LEU A 155 -12.12 -3.38 11.19
C LEU A 155 -12.75 -1.98 11.10
N GLN A 156 -12.08 -1.05 10.46
CA GLN A 156 -12.51 0.35 10.36
C GLN A 156 -13.21 0.60 9.01
N LEU A 157 -13.70 1.82 8.77
CA LEU A 157 -14.36 2.20 7.51
C LEU A 157 -13.69 3.36 6.77
N THR A 158 -12.75 4.06 7.41
CA THR A 158 -12.07 5.23 6.85
C THR A 158 -10.63 5.28 7.34
N GLU A 159 -9.79 6.07 6.67
CA GLU A 159 -8.37 6.19 6.98
C GLU A 159 -8.08 6.77 8.38
N SER A 160 -8.89 7.73 8.83
CA SER A 160 -8.63 8.46 10.08
C SER A 160 -9.21 7.76 11.32
N GLU A 161 -9.91 6.64 11.16
CA GLU A 161 -10.75 5.93 12.16
C GLU A 161 -11.92 6.70 12.73
N LYS A 162 -11.73 7.99 12.93
CA LYS A 162 -12.75 8.92 13.36
C LYS A 162 -13.64 9.20 12.17
N LEU A 163 -14.84 8.66 12.25
CA LEU A 163 -15.91 9.04 11.34
C LEU A 163 -16.25 10.51 11.58
N ASP A 164 -16.54 11.21 10.50
CA ASP A 164 -16.71 12.67 10.49
C ASP A 164 -17.80 13.17 11.45
N SER A 165 -17.41 14.01 12.41
CA SER A 165 -18.34 14.76 13.27
C SER A 165 -18.55 16.22 12.82
N ASN A 166 -17.66 16.77 11.97
CA ASN A 166 -17.50 18.22 11.77
C ASN A 166 -17.48 18.66 10.29
N GLY A 167 -17.79 17.77 9.33
CA GLY A 167 -18.02 18.10 7.93
C GLY A 167 -16.81 17.98 7.00
N THR A 168 -15.70 17.31 7.39
CA THR A 168 -14.59 17.10 6.43
C THR A 168 -14.85 15.86 5.57
N ASN A 169 -14.78 16.03 4.24
CA ASN A 169 -15.02 14.93 3.30
C ASN A 169 -14.04 13.75 3.47
N ALA A 170 -12.84 13.99 4.02
CA ALA A 170 -11.80 12.97 4.21
C ALA A 170 -12.19 11.82 5.16
N ASN A 171 -13.12 12.07 6.10
CA ASN A 171 -13.46 11.15 7.19
C ASN A 171 -14.81 10.45 6.99
N LYS A 172 -15.30 10.40 5.75
CA LYS A 172 -16.56 9.75 5.40
C LYS A 172 -16.31 8.33 4.88
N PRO A 173 -17.17 7.35 5.23
CA PRO A 173 -17.07 5.99 4.67
C PRO A 173 -17.11 5.98 3.14
N LEU A 174 -16.39 5.02 2.56
CA LEU A 174 -16.48 4.70 1.14
C LEU A 174 -17.47 3.54 0.96
N VAL A 175 -18.36 3.64 -0.02
CA VAL A 175 -19.33 2.60 -0.37
C VAL A 175 -19.09 2.15 -1.80
N ASP A 176 -18.90 0.84 -1.99
CA ASP A 176 -18.65 0.23 -3.29
C ASP A 176 -19.92 0.14 -4.16
N GLN A 177 -19.77 -0.26 -5.43
CA GLN A 177 -20.91 -0.42 -6.36
C GLN A 177 -21.88 -1.55 -5.98
N GLN A 178 -21.54 -2.40 -5.01
CA GLN A 178 -22.43 -3.42 -4.46
C GLN A 178 -23.18 -2.93 -3.21
N GLY A 179 -22.95 -1.69 -2.77
CA GLY A 179 -23.62 -1.11 -1.60
C GLY A 179 -23.01 -1.54 -0.27
N ASN A 180 -21.74 -1.98 -0.25
CA ASN A 180 -21.04 -2.34 0.97
C ASN A 180 -20.01 -1.27 1.34
N TYR A 181 -19.82 -1.05 2.65
CA TYR A 181 -18.73 -0.18 3.10
C TYR A 181 -17.38 -0.83 2.82
N ILE A 182 -16.44 -0.04 2.33
CA ILE A 182 -15.04 -0.44 2.29
C ILE A 182 -14.49 -0.49 3.72
N ILE A 183 -13.78 -1.56 4.00
CA ILE A 183 -13.19 -1.83 5.30
C ILE A 183 -11.72 -1.45 5.28
N MET A 184 -11.27 -0.80 6.35
CA MET A 184 -9.90 -0.31 6.51
C MET A 184 -9.23 -1.05 7.67
N GLU A 185 -7.97 -1.42 7.49
CA GLU A 185 -7.11 -1.96 8.54
C GLU A 185 -5.76 -1.24 8.55
N ALA A 186 -5.15 -1.12 9.72
CA ALA A 186 -3.79 -0.63 9.88
C ALA A 186 -2.94 -1.64 10.64
N TYR A 187 -1.68 -1.78 10.25
CA TYR A 187 -0.74 -2.73 10.83
C TYR A 187 0.63 -2.11 11.05
N ILE A 188 1.31 -2.56 12.11
CA ILE A 188 2.64 -2.16 12.55
C ILE A 188 3.51 -3.42 12.62
N ASN A 189 4.65 -3.40 11.93
CA ASN A 189 5.56 -4.54 11.90
C ASN A 189 6.23 -4.82 13.26
N PRO A 190 6.84 -6.00 13.44
CA PRO A 190 7.51 -6.36 14.69
C PRO A 190 8.61 -5.37 15.11
N GLN A 191 9.34 -4.78 14.16
CA GLN A 191 10.42 -3.84 14.49
C GLN A 191 9.92 -2.58 15.19
N GLU A 192 8.85 -1.97 14.68
CA GLU A 192 8.23 -0.81 15.33
C GLU A 192 7.52 -1.22 16.62
N PHE A 193 6.81 -2.35 16.64
CA PHE A 193 6.15 -2.85 17.86
C PHE A 193 7.15 -3.06 19.01
N ASN A 194 8.30 -3.68 18.74
CA ASN A 194 9.33 -3.91 19.75
C ASN A 194 9.85 -2.60 20.32
N GLN A 195 10.12 -1.59 19.46
CA GLN A 195 10.52 -0.26 19.92
C GLN A 195 9.46 0.38 20.82
N ILE A 196 8.17 0.26 20.46
CA ILE A 196 7.07 0.80 21.26
C ILE A 196 7.03 0.15 22.64
N VAL A 197 7.16 -1.18 22.71
CA VAL A 197 7.09 -1.92 23.98
C VAL A 197 8.33 -1.68 24.84
N GLU A 198 9.53 -1.83 24.28
CA GLU A 198 10.80 -1.70 25.01
C GLU A 198 10.97 -0.29 25.61
N ASN A 199 10.56 0.74 24.88
CA ASN A 199 10.62 2.13 25.36
C ASN A 199 9.34 2.59 26.08
N LYS A 200 8.35 1.70 26.24
CA LYS A 200 7.04 1.99 26.84
C LYS A 200 6.29 3.15 26.21
N TRP A 201 6.47 3.34 24.90
CA TRP A 201 5.82 4.41 24.13
C TRP A 201 4.33 4.17 23.86
N TYR A 202 3.79 3.01 24.26
CA TYR A 202 2.34 2.78 24.31
C TYR A 202 1.65 3.67 25.37
N ASP A 203 2.41 4.16 26.36
CA ASP A 203 1.97 5.16 27.33
C ASP A 203 2.48 6.55 26.92
N ALA A 204 1.56 7.50 26.72
CA ALA A 204 1.89 8.84 26.26
C ALA A 204 2.81 9.62 27.22
N VAL A 205 2.86 9.25 28.50
CA VAL A 205 3.77 9.88 29.48
C VAL A 205 5.23 9.69 29.06
N ASN A 206 5.61 8.52 28.53
CA ASN A 206 7.00 8.23 28.14
C ASN A 206 7.42 8.93 26.84
N LEU A 207 6.47 9.50 26.11
CA LEU A 207 6.76 10.28 24.91
C LEU A 207 6.97 11.77 25.22
N GLN A 208 6.57 12.25 26.41
CA GLN A 208 6.72 13.67 26.78
C GLN A 208 8.18 14.15 26.74
N GLN A 209 9.16 13.26 26.89
CA GLN A 209 10.58 13.59 26.78
C GLN A 209 11.02 14.11 25.40
N PHE A 210 10.19 13.96 24.35
CA PHE A 210 10.47 14.40 22.99
C PHE A 210 9.79 15.73 22.61
N ASN A 211 9.37 16.52 23.60
CA ASN A 211 8.68 17.81 23.40
C ASN A 211 9.60 19.03 23.28
N ASN A 212 10.93 18.84 23.21
CA ASN A 212 11.92 19.91 23.21
C ASN A 212 12.76 19.87 21.91
N ASP A 213 13.27 21.02 21.47
CA ASP A 213 14.00 21.16 20.19
C ASP A 213 15.21 20.21 20.04
N ASP A 214 15.84 19.84 21.16
CA ASP A 214 17.02 18.97 21.22
C ASP A 214 16.70 17.46 21.23
N LYS A 215 15.44 17.07 21.40
CA LYS A 215 15.02 15.66 21.48
C LYS A 215 13.78 15.41 20.65
N LYS A 216 13.97 14.92 19.43
CA LYS A 216 12.86 14.60 18.51
C LYS A 216 12.58 13.11 18.53
N PHE A 217 11.30 12.76 18.57
CA PHE A 217 10.88 11.37 18.46
C PHE A 217 11.22 10.83 17.07
N ALA A 218 11.78 9.62 16.98
CA ALA A 218 12.09 8.96 15.73
C ALA A 218 11.99 7.44 15.90
N LEU A 219 11.33 6.78 14.95
CA LEU A 219 11.38 5.34 14.77
C LEU A 219 12.66 4.98 14.01
N VAL A 220 13.33 3.92 14.44
CA VAL A 220 14.66 3.52 13.92
C VAL A 220 14.65 2.08 13.39
N CYS A 221 15.74 1.70 12.71
CA CYS A 221 15.95 0.31 12.30
C CYS A 221 16.44 -0.60 13.44
N SER A 222 17.25 -0.09 14.39
CA SER A 222 17.59 -0.87 15.61
C SER A 222 18.51 -0.22 16.66
N GLU A 223 19.32 0.81 16.38
CA GLU A 223 20.43 1.19 17.30
C GLU A 223 20.70 2.70 17.45
N ASP A 224 19.65 3.52 17.53
CA ASP A 224 19.71 5.00 17.70
C ASP A 224 20.20 5.77 16.46
N ALA A 225 19.41 6.77 16.04
CA ALA A 225 19.75 7.67 14.93
C ALA A 225 20.98 8.54 15.26
N ASN A 226 21.17 8.88 16.54
CA ASN A 226 22.27 9.74 17.01
C ASN A 226 23.62 9.00 17.02
N ALA A 227 23.60 7.66 16.96
CA ALA A 227 24.79 6.83 17.01
C ALA A 227 25.48 6.69 15.64
N ASN A 228 24.92 7.23 14.54
CA ASN A 228 25.48 7.03 13.20
C ASN A 228 25.92 8.31 12.46
N PRO A 229 26.93 8.19 11.56
CA PRO A 229 27.58 9.35 10.93
C PRO A 229 26.69 10.19 10.00
N LEU A 230 25.61 9.58 9.49
CA LEU A 230 24.67 10.21 8.58
C LEU A 230 23.51 10.88 9.32
N ASN A 231 23.41 10.68 10.65
CA ASN A 231 22.30 11.11 11.49
C ASN A 231 20.93 10.75 10.88
N VAL A 232 20.84 9.57 10.28
CA VAL A 232 19.60 9.01 9.71
C VAL A 232 19.11 7.87 10.58
N PRO A 233 17.80 7.63 10.70
CA PRO A 233 17.27 6.60 11.62
C PRO A 233 17.66 5.14 11.27
N CYS A 234 18.22 4.93 10.08
CA CYS A 234 18.64 3.64 9.56
C CYS A 234 20.01 3.82 8.89
N SER A 235 21.07 3.29 9.51
CA SER A 235 22.46 3.48 9.07
C SER A 235 23.08 2.28 8.39
N THR A 236 22.46 1.09 8.51
CA THR A 236 22.94 -0.14 7.90
C THR A 236 21.92 -0.68 6.91
N TYR A 237 22.40 -1.38 5.87
CA TYR A 237 21.55 -2.11 4.93
C TYR A 237 21.01 -3.43 5.50
N GLU A 238 21.39 -3.77 6.74
CA GLU A 238 21.31 -5.12 7.29
C GLU A 238 20.08 -5.37 8.17
N LYS A 239 19.39 -4.33 8.62
CA LYS A 239 18.20 -4.48 9.48
C LYS A 239 16.96 -3.83 8.87
N GLU A 240 15.83 -4.50 9.02
CA GLU A 240 14.52 -4.00 8.63
C GLU A 240 14.12 -2.79 9.50
N GLY A 241 13.52 -1.77 8.88
CA GLY A 241 13.01 -0.61 9.60
C GLY A 241 11.58 -0.81 10.10
N ALA A 242 11.05 0.25 10.72
CA ALA A 242 9.63 0.35 10.99
C ALA A 242 8.82 0.27 9.68
N ILE A 243 7.78 -0.55 9.68
CA ILE A 243 6.82 -0.66 8.57
C ILE A 243 5.41 -0.46 9.12
N GLU A 244 4.71 0.52 8.56
CA GLU A 244 3.27 0.69 8.76
C GLU A 244 2.52 0.37 7.47
N ILE A 245 1.43 -0.38 7.59
CA ILE A 245 0.57 -0.77 6.47
C ILE A 245 -0.82 -0.22 6.71
N LYS A 246 -1.47 0.23 5.63
CA LYS A 246 -2.94 0.37 5.61
C LYS A 246 -3.51 -0.47 4.48
N ALA A 247 -4.53 -1.25 4.76
CA ALA A 247 -5.20 -2.10 3.79
C ALA A 247 -6.68 -1.70 3.67
N ALA A 248 -7.16 -1.58 2.43
CA ALA A 248 -8.56 -1.35 2.10
C ALA A 248 -9.16 -2.61 1.48
N TRP A 249 -10.36 -2.97 1.93
CA TRP A 249 -11.02 -4.22 1.64
C TRP A 249 -12.44 -3.99 1.14
N ARG A 250 -12.78 -4.57 -0.01
CA ARG A 250 -14.19 -4.73 -0.40
C ARG A 250 -14.78 -5.95 0.30
N VAL A 251 -16.08 -5.90 0.58
CA VAL A 251 -16.82 -7.06 1.09
C VAL A 251 -17.46 -7.78 -0.09
N PHE A 252 -17.32 -9.10 -0.15
CA PHE A 252 -17.98 -9.90 -1.18
C PHE A 252 -19.37 -10.34 -0.73
N ASP A 253 -20.36 -10.10 -1.59
CA ASP A 253 -21.65 -10.78 -1.50
C ASP A 253 -21.45 -12.30 -1.64
N PRO A 254 -22.12 -13.15 -0.84
CA PRO A 254 -22.19 -14.60 -1.06
C PRO A 254 -22.48 -15.03 -2.51
N GLN A 255 -23.22 -14.22 -3.28
CA GLN A 255 -23.55 -14.46 -4.69
C GLN A 255 -22.47 -13.97 -5.68
N THR A 256 -21.42 -13.31 -5.21
CA THR A 256 -20.30 -12.89 -6.08
C THR A 256 -19.65 -14.12 -6.71
N SER A 257 -19.51 -14.09 -8.04
CA SER A 257 -18.92 -15.20 -8.81
C SER A 257 -17.49 -15.52 -8.38
N GLN A 258 -17.11 -16.79 -8.50
CA GLN A 258 -15.72 -17.22 -8.25
C GLN A 258 -14.73 -16.62 -9.26
N GLU A 259 -15.17 -16.34 -10.48
CA GLU A 259 -14.36 -15.66 -11.50
C GLU A 259 -13.99 -14.24 -11.07
N GLU A 260 -14.94 -13.49 -10.49
CA GLU A 260 -14.65 -12.17 -9.93
C GLU A 260 -13.71 -12.28 -8.72
N LYS A 261 -13.99 -13.19 -7.77
CA LYS A 261 -13.15 -13.39 -6.58
C LYS A 261 -11.71 -13.79 -6.91
N ALA A 262 -11.51 -14.60 -7.96
CA ALA A 262 -10.19 -15.06 -8.41
C ALA A 262 -9.26 -13.92 -8.88
N ARG A 263 -9.75 -12.67 -8.97
CA ARG A 263 -8.95 -11.50 -9.29
C ARG A 263 -8.41 -10.75 -8.07
N TYR A 264 -8.76 -11.18 -6.86
CA TYR A 264 -8.40 -10.50 -5.61
C TYR A 264 -7.68 -11.45 -4.67
N TYR A 265 -6.81 -10.92 -3.83
CA TYR A 265 -6.46 -11.63 -2.60
C TYR A 265 -7.69 -11.63 -1.68
N THR A 266 -8.24 -12.82 -1.44
CA THR A 266 -9.45 -13.01 -0.63
C THR A 266 -9.13 -13.65 0.71
N THR A 267 -9.76 -13.17 1.78
CA THR A 267 -9.63 -13.72 3.13
C THR A 267 -10.92 -13.51 3.92
N LYS A 268 -10.98 -14.05 5.13
CA LYS A 268 -12.12 -13.86 6.04
C LYS A 268 -11.73 -12.93 7.18
N ARG A 269 -12.67 -12.08 7.58
CA ARG A 269 -12.55 -11.20 8.74
C ARG A 269 -13.79 -11.33 9.62
N GLN A 270 -13.59 -11.41 10.93
CA GLN A 270 -14.69 -11.25 11.89
C GLN A 270 -14.85 -9.77 12.21
N ARG A 271 -16.08 -9.29 12.19
CA ARG A 271 -16.44 -7.91 12.51
C ARG A 271 -17.51 -7.91 13.59
N THR A 272 -17.28 -7.17 14.66
CA THR A 272 -18.28 -6.86 15.69
C THR A 272 -18.88 -5.49 15.40
N ILE A 273 -20.20 -5.43 15.31
CA ILE A 273 -20.99 -4.24 15.03
C ILE A 273 -21.72 -3.86 16.32
N PRO A 274 -21.43 -2.71 16.95
CA PRO A 274 -22.07 -2.32 18.20
C PRO A 274 -23.55 -1.96 18.00
N ALA A 275 -24.33 -2.02 19.08
CA ALA A 275 -25.68 -1.46 19.16
C ALA A 275 -25.69 0.06 18.88
N GLN A 276 -26.86 0.67 18.65
CA GLN A 276 -26.90 2.10 18.36
C GLN A 276 -26.58 2.91 19.62
N SER A 277 -26.01 4.08 19.38
CA SER A 277 -25.59 5.05 20.39
C SER A 277 -25.68 6.46 19.79
N THR A 278 -25.52 7.47 20.64
CA THR A 278 -25.43 8.86 20.18
C THR A 278 -24.28 9.09 19.20
N GLU A 279 -23.18 8.34 19.33
CA GLU A 279 -22.05 8.43 18.41
C GLU A 279 -22.43 8.04 16.98
N CYS A 280 -23.32 7.06 16.80
CA CYS A 280 -23.78 6.64 15.47
C CYS A 280 -24.62 7.74 14.81
N THR A 281 -25.56 8.32 15.56
CA THR A 281 -26.45 9.41 15.11
C THR A 281 -25.68 10.67 14.78
N GLU A 282 -24.60 10.95 15.52
CA GLU A 282 -23.70 12.07 15.25
C GLU A 282 -22.75 11.81 14.07
N GLY A 283 -22.65 10.57 13.58
CA GLY A 283 -21.74 10.17 12.51
C GLY A 283 -20.32 9.88 12.98
N LYS A 284 -20.12 9.68 14.29
CA LYS A 284 -18.82 9.37 14.93
C LYS A 284 -18.52 7.87 15.00
N ALA A 285 -19.54 7.01 14.88
CA ALA A 285 -19.44 5.56 14.92
C ALA A 285 -20.28 4.88 13.83
N LEU A 286 -19.93 3.63 13.50
CA LEU A 286 -20.77 2.70 12.73
C LEU A 286 -21.46 1.75 13.71
N CYS A 287 -22.76 1.55 13.55
CA CYS A 287 -23.56 0.72 14.45
C CYS A 287 -24.55 -0.17 13.70
N SER A 288 -25.20 -1.08 14.43
CA SER A 288 -26.20 -2.01 13.91
C SER A 288 -27.47 -1.29 13.45
N ASP A 289 -28.12 -1.77 12.39
CA ASP A 289 -29.42 -1.26 11.97
C ASP A 289 -30.58 -1.73 12.88
N THR A 290 -30.39 -2.77 13.69
CA THR A 290 -31.40 -3.36 14.58
C THR A 290 -31.31 -2.89 16.04
N ASP A 291 -30.38 -1.99 16.37
CA ASP A 291 -30.10 -1.55 17.76
C ASP A 291 -29.58 -2.68 18.68
N GLU A 292 -29.18 -3.81 18.11
CA GLU A 292 -28.54 -4.92 18.83
C GLU A 292 -27.11 -5.10 18.32
N GLU A 293 -26.17 -5.32 19.24
CA GLU A 293 -24.80 -5.70 18.87
C GLU A 293 -24.78 -7.11 18.28
N PHE A 294 -24.01 -7.29 17.20
CA PHE A 294 -23.77 -8.62 16.63
C PHE A 294 -22.36 -8.75 16.08
N SER A 295 -21.93 -9.99 15.87
CA SER A 295 -20.67 -10.31 15.19
C SER A 295 -20.93 -11.16 13.96
N GLN A 296 -20.23 -10.86 12.87
CA GLN A 296 -20.33 -11.62 11.62
C GLN A 296 -18.96 -11.85 10.99
N ILE A 297 -18.81 -12.97 10.28
CA ILE A 297 -17.65 -13.24 9.45
C ILE A 297 -17.97 -12.79 8.03
N VAL A 298 -17.16 -11.88 7.49
CA VAL A 298 -17.24 -11.39 6.11
C VAL A 298 -16.08 -11.94 5.29
N GLU A 299 -16.36 -12.32 4.06
CA GLU A 299 -15.32 -12.57 3.06
C GLU A 299 -14.96 -11.23 2.39
N VAL A 300 -13.67 -10.94 2.34
CA VAL A 300 -13.16 -9.65 1.86
C VAL A 300 -12.11 -9.85 0.77
N GLY A 301 -12.02 -8.87 -0.14
CA GLY A 301 -11.00 -8.79 -1.18
C GLY A 301 -10.15 -7.54 -1.04
N LEU A 302 -8.82 -7.68 -1.11
CA LEU A 302 -7.90 -6.56 -1.00
C LEU A 302 -8.03 -5.63 -2.22
N ILE A 303 -8.30 -4.34 -1.99
CA ILE A 303 -8.47 -3.35 -3.06
C ILE A 303 -7.50 -2.17 -2.99
N GLY A 304 -6.93 -1.88 -1.82
CA GLY A 304 -5.93 -0.82 -1.65
C GLY A 304 -4.91 -1.19 -0.59
N PHE A 305 -3.66 -0.77 -0.77
CA PHE A 305 -2.57 -1.15 0.13
C PHE A 305 -1.51 -0.05 0.20
N HIS A 306 -1.38 0.60 1.36
CA HIS A 306 -0.30 1.53 1.67
C HIS A 306 0.81 0.81 2.41
N ILE A 307 2.05 1.16 2.09
CA ILE A 307 3.23 0.76 2.83
C ILE A 307 4.05 2.01 3.13
N LYS A 308 4.32 2.24 4.40
CA LYS A 308 5.36 3.14 4.88
C LYS A 308 6.51 2.28 5.37
N HIS A 309 7.68 2.42 4.78
CA HIS A 309 8.86 1.66 5.18
C HIS A 309 9.99 2.64 5.54
N LYS A 310 10.47 2.57 6.78
CA LYS A 310 11.68 3.28 7.21
C LYS A 310 12.91 2.57 6.65
N THR A 311 13.76 3.31 5.97
CA THR A 311 14.94 2.84 5.24
C THR A 311 16.13 3.78 5.47
N SER A 312 17.33 3.27 5.23
CA SER A 312 18.58 4.00 5.13
C SER A 312 18.59 4.86 3.88
N GLU A 313 19.32 5.97 3.95
CA GLU A 313 19.51 6.96 2.87
C GLU A 313 18.25 7.71 2.40
N GLN A 314 17.04 7.19 2.62
CA GLN A 314 15.76 7.84 2.27
C GLN A 314 14.88 8.19 3.45
N GLY A 315 15.21 7.72 4.66
CA GLY A 315 14.30 7.82 5.79
C GLY A 315 13.05 7.02 5.48
N TRP A 316 11.89 7.65 5.42
CA TRP A 316 10.65 6.95 5.07
C TRP A 316 10.41 6.91 3.55
N ILE A 317 10.04 5.74 3.05
CA ILE A 317 9.49 5.54 1.70
C ILE A 317 8.01 5.16 1.85
N TRP A 318 7.14 5.91 1.20
CA TRP A 318 5.74 5.61 1.04
C TRP A 318 5.54 4.96 -0.32
N SER A 319 4.69 3.94 -0.35
CA SER A 319 4.20 3.35 -1.59
C SER A 319 2.74 3.00 -1.44
N THR A 320 1.99 3.07 -2.55
CA THR A 320 0.58 2.72 -2.56
C THR A 320 0.22 1.88 -3.77
N PHE A 321 -0.48 0.78 -3.51
CA PHE A 321 -0.91 -0.19 -4.49
C PHE A 321 -2.43 -0.26 -4.51
N GLU A 322 -2.98 -0.53 -5.70
CA GLU A 322 -4.41 -0.68 -5.89
C GLU A 322 -4.71 -1.91 -6.74
N GLN A 323 -5.90 -2.46 -6.53
CA GLN A 323 -6.44 -3.47 -7.42
C GLN A 323 -6.97 -2.81 -8.71
N VAL A 324 -6.64 -3.39 -9.87
CA VAL A 324 -6.86 -2.78 -11.20
C VAL A 324 -8.32 -2.63 -11.62
N ASP A 325 -9.26 -3.21 -10.88
CA ASP A 325 -10.70 -3.16 -11.12
C ASP A 325 -11.39 -2.09 -10.25
N ASN A 326 -10.65 -1.30 -9.47
CA ASN A 326 -11.23 -0.30 -8.59
C ASN A 326 -11.95 0.82 -9.34
N VAL A 327 -11.28 1.42 -10.33
CA VAL A 327 -11.74 2.61 -11.06
C VAL A 327 -11.28 2.54 -12.52
N PRO A 328 -11.91 3.28 -13.45
CA PRO A 328 -11.39 3.44 -14.79
C PRO A 328 -9.99 4.02 -14.78
N ASP A 329 -9.15 3.53 -15.69
CA ASP A 329 -7.86 4.14 -16.00
C ASP A 329 -7.66 4.25 -17.53
N SER A 330 -6.57 4.91 -17.93
CA SER A 330 -6.27 5.16 -19.34
C SER A 330 -5.96 3.89 -20.14
N THR A 331 -5.85 2.73 -19.51
CA THR A 331 -5.43 1.47 -20.13
C THR A 331 -6.56 0.47 -20.26
N SER A 332 -7.66 0.63 -19.52
CA SER A 332 -8.75 -0.35 -19.50
C SER A 332 -10.11 0.31 -19.28
N ASN A 333 -11.00 0.16 -20.27
CA ASN A 333 -12.43 0.42 -20.10
C ASN A 333 -13.15 -0.89 -19.80
N ARG A 334 -13.81 -0.98 -18.64
CA ARG A 334 -14.48 -2.19 -18.15
C ARG A 334 -15.95 -1.93 -17.95
N ALA A 335 -16.75 -2.98 -18.13
CA ALA A 335 -18.18 -2.92 -17.87
C ALA A 335 -18.51 -2.74 -16.37
N ARG A 336 -17.61 -3.15 -15.47
CA ARG A 336 -17.80 -3.07 -14.03
C ARG A 336 -16.50 -2.69 -13.32
N TYR A 337 -16.63 -1.82 -12.33
CA TYR A 337 -15.57 -1.45 -11.40
C TYR A 337 -16.07 -1.55 -9.96
N THR A 338 -15.16 -1.73 -9.01
CA THR A 338 -15.49 -1.79 -7.58
C THR A 338 -16.06 -0.46 -7.08
N LEU A 339 -15.49 0.67 -7.52
CA LEU A 339 -15.75 2.01 -6.95
C LEU A 339 -16.32 3.01 -7.97
N TYR A 340 -16.69 2.56 -9.17
CA TYR A 340 -17.22 3.42 -10.22
C TYR A 340 -18.27 2.70 -11.07
N ASN A 341 -19.32 3.40 -11.46
CA ASN A 341 -20.34 2.91 -12.38
C ASN A 341 -20.38 3.79 -13.64
N PRO A 342 -19.89 3.29 -14.79
CA PRO A 342 -19.95 4.02 -16.06
C PRO A 342 -21.36 4.41 -16.51
N ASP A 343 -22.39 3.68 -16.04
CA ASP A 343 -23.79 3.89 -16.39
C ASP A 343 -24.55 4.74 -15.37
N CYS A 344 -23.85 5.40 -14.44
CA CYS A 344 -24.48 6.19 -13.38
C CYS A 344 -25.40 7.28 -13.96
N ARG A 345 -26.63 7.37 -13.42
CA ARG A 345 -27.65 8.37 -13.81
C ARG A 345 -27.99 9.39 -12.72
N GLU A 346 -27.88 8.99 -11.45
CA GLU A 346 -28.20 9.81 -10.29
C GLU A 346 -27.06 9.75 -9.28
N ASN A 347 -26.79 10.87 -8.59
CA ASN A 347 -25.71 10.96 -7.60
C ASN A 347 -24.33 10.58 -8.18
N CYS A 348 -24.04 11.07 -9.38
CA CYS A 348 -22.85 10.67 -10.15
C CYS A 348 -21.66 11.63 -10.04
N GLN A 349 -21.68 12.58 -9.10
CA GLN A 349 -20.55 13.49 -8.96
C GLN A 349 -19.32 12.72 -8.48
N GLU A 350 -18.29 12.76 -9.31
CA GLU A 350 -17.02 12.10 -9.08
C GLU A 350 -16.34 12.59 -7.79
N ASN A 351 -15.77 11.66 -7.03
CA ASN A 351 -15.03 11.87 -5.79
C ASN A 351 -15.79 12.69 -4.74
N LYS A 352 -17.13 12.64 -4.78
CA LYS A 352 -18.01 13.22 -3.77
C LYS A 352 -18.58 12.12 -2.87
N PRO A 353 -18.50 12.28 -1.54
CA PRO A 353 -19.16 11.36 -0.63
C PRO A 353 -20.68 11.60 -0.66
N TYR A 354 -21.44 10.56 -0.98
CA TYR A 354 -22.90 10.55 -0.91
C TYR A 354 -23.46 9.82 0.32
N VAL A 355 -22.57 9.26 1.14
CA VAL A 355 -22.95 8.62 2.40
C VAL A 355 -23.53 9.63 3.39
N GLU A 356 -24.60 9.22 4.06
CA GLU A 356 -25.32 10.03 5.04
C GLU A 356 -25.39 9.33 6.39
N LYS A 357 -25.32 10.13 7.47
CA LYS A 357 -25.46 9.62 8.83
C LYS A 357 -26.95 9.36 9.17
N PRO A 358 -27.25 8.46 10.13
CA PRO A 358 -26.33 7.56 10.81
C PRO A 358 -25.73 6.52 9.86
N TYR A 359 -24.44 6.22 10.03
CA TYR A 359 -23.80 5.12 9.30
C TYR A 359 -24.15 3.81 10.00
N LEU A 360 -24.98 3.00 9.36
CA LEU A 360 -25.48 1.76 9.93
C LEU A 360 -25.05 0.56 9.09
N TRP A 361 -24.83 -0.57 9.76
CA TRP A 361 -24.47 -1.84 9.15
C TRP A 361 -25.61 -2.84 9.32
N ARG A 362 -26.13 -3.36 8.20
CA ARG A 362 -27.09 -4.46 8.18
C ARG A 362 -26.40 -5.81 8.06
N GLN A 363 -26.88 -6.81 8.78
CA GLN A 363 -26.31 -8.17 8.72
C GLN A 363 -26.38 -8.79 7.32
N GLU A 364 -27.48 -8.59 6.60
CA GLU A 364 -27.65 -9.03 5.21
C GLU A 364 -27.13 -7.99 4.21
N VAL A 365 -26.63 -8.45 3.07
CA VAL A 365 -26.20 -7.58 1.96
C VAL A 365 -27.39 -6.85 1.32
N PRO A 366 -27.22 -5.60 0.84
CA PRO A 366 -26.04 -4.75 1.00
C PRO A 366 -25.89 -4.25 2.45
N HIS A 367 -24.65 -4.26 2.95
CA HIS A 367 -24.38 -3.97 4.35
C HIS A 367 -24.45 -2.48 4.70
N ALA A 368 -24.19 -1.58 3.74
CA ALA A 368 -24.15 -0.15 4.01
C ALA A 368 -25.56 0.46 3.97
N VAL A 369 -26.09 0.82 5.15
CA VAL A 369 -27.42 1.40 5.28
C VAL A 369 -27.41 2.68 6.13
N LYS A 370 -28.51 3.41 6.07
CA LYS A 370 -28.81 4.60 6.87
C LYS A 370 -30.26 4.54 7.36
N LYS A 371 -30.58 5.36 8.36
CA LYS A 371 -31.95 5.53 8.84
C LYS A 371 -32.52 6.87 8.37
N VAL A 372 -33.67 6.83 7.69
CA VAL A 372 -34.42 8.01 7.22
C VAL A 372 -35.83 7.96 7.83
N GLY A 373 -36.07 8.80 8.84
CA GLY A 373 -37.26 8.67 9.69
C GLY A 373 -37.26 7.30 10.39
N ASP A 374 -38.31 6.52 10.18
CA ASP A 374 -38.44 5.16 10.73
C ASP A 374 -38.01 4.05 9.76
N LYS A 375 -37.49 4.41 8.57
CA LYS A 375 -37.10 3.44 7.54
C LYS A 375 -35.58 3.27 7.49
N ILE A 376 -35.15 2.04 7.21
CA ILE A 376 -33.77 1.73 6.86
C ILE A 376 -33.65 1.71 5.35
N GLU A 377 -32.75 2.53 4.82
CA GLU A 377 -32.49 2.67 3.38
C GLU A 377 -31.01 2.36 3.10
N ASN A 378 -30.70 1.91 1.89
CA ASN A 378 -29.31 1.67 1.50
C ASN A 378 -28.55 3.01 1.38
N GLN A 379 -27.26 2.98 1.71
CA GLN A 379 -26.36 4.07 1.33
C GLN A 379 -26.22 4.15 -0.19
N ILE A 380 -25.83 5.33 -0.67
CA ILE A 380 -25.58 5.57 -2.09
C ILE A 380 -24.13 5.16 -2.41
N PRO A 381 -23.90 4.26 -3.39
CA PRO A 381 -22.55 3.94 -3.88
C PRO A 381 -21.77 5.17 -4.32
N SER A 382 -20.47 5.17 -4.03
CA SER A 382 -19.59 6.29 -4.39
C SER A 382 -19.23 6.25 -5.87
N GLN A 383 -18.96 7.39 -6.51
CA GLN A 383 -18.40 7.43 -7.87
C GLN A 383 -16.96 7.92 -7.78
N ILE A 384 -16.00 7.01 -7.76
CA ILE A 384 -14.58 7.34 -7.59
C ILE A 384 -13.85 7.27 -8.93
N ILE A 385 -13.04 8.28 -9.22
CA ILE A 385 -12.11 8.27 -10.36
C ILE A 385 -10.73 8.71 -9.93
N ARG A 386 -9.72 8.29 -10.68
CA ARG A 386 -8.37 8.82 -10.51
C ARG A 386 -8.25 10.20 -11.20
N PRO A 387 -7.82 11.26 -10.49
CA PRO A 387 -7.56 12.54 -11.14
C PRO A 387 -6.47 12.46 -12.22
N PRO A 388 -6.54 13.26 -13.29
CA PRO A 388 -5.54 13.24 -14.37
C PRO A 388 -4.10 13.52 -13.90
N ASN A 389 -3.91 14.34 -12.87
CA ASN A 389 -2.60 14.68 -12.31
C ASN A 389 -2.06 13.63 -11.32
N SER A 390 -2.88 12.65 -10.95
CA SER A 390 -2.50 11.49 -10.15
C SER A 390 -2.42 10.22 -11.02
N ALA A 391 -2.58 10.35 -12.34
CA ALA A 391 -2.54 9.24 -13.28
C ALA A 391 -1.13 8.62 -13.37
N LEU A 392 -1.10 7.31 -13.61
CA LEU A 392 0.16 6.58 -13.80
C LEU A 392 0.85 7.08 -15.06
N ASN A 393 2.08 7.57 -14.91
CA ASN A 393 2.89 7.93 -16.06
C ASN A 393 3.32 6.68 -16.85
N ALA A 394 3.74 6.89 -18.10
CA ALA A 394 4.09 5.78 -19.00
C ALA A 394 5.18 4.85 -18.43
N GLN A 395 6.16 5.42 -17.72
CA GLN A 395 7.23 4.64 -17.08
C GLN A 395 6.67 3.68 -16.02
N ARG A 396 5.74 4.13 -15.18
CA ARG A 396 5.13 3.30 -14.13
C ARG A 396 4.16 2.27 -14.70
N LEU A 397 3.39 2.62 -15.73
CA LEU A 397 2.54 1.67 -16.45
C LEU A 397 3.37 0.52 -17.02
N GLU A 398 4.49 0.83 -17.67
CA GLU A 398 5.41 -0.17 -18.20
C GLU A 398 6.02 -1.03 -17.09
N GLN A 399 6.44 -0.43 -15.98
CA GLN A 399 6.98 -1.18 -14.85
C GLN A 399 5.93 -2.09 -14.19
N ASN A 400 4.70 -1.61 -13.98
CA ASN A 400 3.60 -2.45 -13.50
C ASN A 400 3.36 -3.63 -14.43
N LYS A 401 3.37 -3.40 -15.75
CA LYS A 401 3.23 -4.47 -16.74
C LYS A 401 4.33 -5.52 -16.60
N GLN A 402 5.60 -5.11 -16.44
CA GLN A 402 6.72 -6.03 -16.25
C GLN A 402 6.56 -6.91 -15.01
N TRP A 403 6.14 -6.34 -13.88
CA TRP A 403 5.86 -7.10 -12.65
C TRP A 403 4.67 -8.04 -12.80
N GLN A 404 3.58 -7.57 -13.43
CA GLN A 404 2.38 -8.38 -13.67
C GLN A 404 2.66 -9.56 -14.62
N ASP A 405 3.45 -9.36 -15.66
CA ASP A 405 3.89 -10.41 -16.58
C ASP A 405 4.77 -11.44 -15.84
N ALA A 406 5.74 -10.99 -15.04
CA ALA A 406 6.56 -11.89 -14.23
C ALA A 406 5.73 -12.71 -13.22
N LEU A 407 4.70 -12.11 -12.60
CA LEU A 407 3.79 -12.81 -11.70
C LEU A 407 2.93 -13.85 -12.42
N LYS A 408 2.49 -13.56 -13.65
CA LYS A 408 1.81 -14.52 -14.53
C LYS A 408 2.69 -15.71 -14.90
N GLU A 409 3.97 -15.46 -15.17
CA GLU A 409 4.95 -16.51 -15.49
C GLU A 409 5.19 -17.45 -14.31
N ILE A 410 5.19 -16.92 -13.08
CA ILE A 410 5.30 -17.73 -11.85
C ILE A 410 4.07 -18.61 -11.67
N SER A 411 2.88 -18.01 -11.75
CA SER A 411 1.60 -18.71 -11.61
C SER A 411 0.52 -17.95 -12.37
N GLN A 412 -0.09 -18.60 -13.36
CA GLN A 412 -1.15 -17.99 -14.17
C GLN A 412 -2.36 -17.57 -13.31
N SER A 413 -2.57 -18.24 -12.17
CA SER A 413 -3.63 -17.94 -11.20
C SER A 413 -3.19 -16.97 -10.11
N SER A 414 -1.98 -16.38 -10.19
CA SER A 414 -1.49 -15.45 -9.18
C SER A 414 -2.34 -14.18 -9.16
N VAL A 415 -3.13 -13.99 -8.10
CA VAL A 415 -4.01 -12.82 -7.94
C VAL A 415 -3.23 -11.50 -7.91
N TRP A 416 -1.94 -11.56 -7.56
CA TRP A 416 -1.05 -10.40 -7.47
C TRP A 416 -0.81 -9.72 -8.82
N GLN A 417 -1.04 -10.42 -9.93
CA GLN A 417 -1.01 -9.83 -11.29
C GLN A 417 -2.11 -8.79 -11.51
N TYR A 418 -3.11 -8.69 -10.62
CA TYR A 418 -4.22 -7.74 -10.70
C TYR A 418 -4.05 -6.55 -9.75
N TYR A 419 -2.83 -6.34 -9.25
CA TYR A 419 -2.47 -5.17 -8.47
C TYR A 419 -1.49 -4.30 -9.27
N GLN A 420 -1.45 -3.02 -8.96
CA GLN A 420 -0.56 -2.07 -9.59
C GLN A 420 -0.03 -1.05 -8.58
N LEU A 421 1.23 -0.68 -8.72
CA LEU A 421 1.81 0.44 -7.98
C LEU A 421 1.26 1.74 -8.56
N ILE A 422 0.71 2.59 -7.68
CA ILE A 422 0.25 3.92 -8.06
C ILE A 422 1.41 4.93 -8.01
N GLY A 423 2.26 4.80 -7.00
CA GLY A 423 3.50 5.55 -6.92
C GLY A 423 4.17 5.43 -5.57
N THR A 424 5.35 6.03 -5.53
CA THR A 424 6.18 6.14 -4.33
C THR A 424 6.46 7.60 -4.00
N GLN A 425 6.70 7.88 -2.72
CA GLN A 425 7.18 9.18 -2.25
C GLN A 425 8.22 8.99 -1.12
N TRP A 426 9.21 9.88 -1.06
CA TRP A 426 10.18 9.98 0.03
C TRP A 426 10.61 11.45 0.22
N LEU A 427 11.38 11.73 1.27
CA LEU A 427 11.96 13.06 1.47
C LEU A 427 13.25 13.22 0.67
N THR A 428 13.41 14.34 -0.04
CA THR A 428 14.67 14.68 -0.73
C THR A 428 15.86 14.71 0.24
N ASN A 429 15.62 15.20 1.46
CA ASN A 429 16.60 15.21 2.54
C ASN A 429 15.99 14.56 3.81
N PRO A 430 16.30 13.27 4.07
CA PRO A 430 15.70 12.54 5.17
C PRO A 430 16.32 12.84 6.55
N SER A 431 17.45 13.56 6.61
CA SER A 431 18.08 13.95 7.87
C SER A 431 17.52 15.27 8.43
N LEU A 432 16.65 15.97 7.68
CA LEU A 432 16.03 17.20 8.17
C LEU A 432 14.93 16.89 9.21
N PRO A 433 14.86 17.69 10.29
CA PRO A 433 13.88 17.47 11.36
C PRO A 433 12.41 17.63 10.92
N TYR A 434 11.48 17.20 11.78
CA TYR A 434 10.03 17.38 11.64
C TYR A 434 9.63 18.86 11.63
N ASN A 435 9.78 19.52 10.48
CA ASN A 435 9.26 20.87 10.26
C ASN A 435 8.62 20.94 8.86
N THR A 436 7.35 21.30 8.82
CA THR A 436 6.54 21.48 7.60
C THR A 436 7.17 22.46 6.59
N SER A 437 7.96 23.42 7.05
CA SER A 437 8.58 24.45 6.21
C SER A 437 9.88 24.01 5.53
N LEU A 438 10.45 22.87 5.94
CA LEU A 438 11.76 22.39 5.48
C LEU A 438 11.68 21.07 4.70
N ARG A 439 10.49 20.50 4.55
CA ARG A 439 10.30 19.18 3.92
C ARG A 439 10.08 19.31 2.42
N ASP A 440 10.98 18.69 1.68
CA ASP A 440 10.90 18.58 0.23
C ASP A 440 10.52 17.14 -0.13
N VAL A 441 9.30 16.96 -0.64
CA VAL A 441 8.77 15.65 -1.05
C VAL A 441 9.24 15.33 -2.47
N THR A 442 9.71 14.11 -2.68
CA THR A 442 10.07 13.58 -3.99
C THR A 442 9.27 12.32 -4.29
N PRO A 443 8.62 12.22 -5.47
CA PRO A 443 8.35 13.29 -6.42
C PRO A 443 7.30 14.28 -5.90
N LYS A 444 7.31 15.52 -6.41
CA LYS A 444 6.34 16.60 -6.11
C LYS A 444 4.99 16.43 -6.80
N SER A 445 4.49 15.20 -6.88
CA SER A 445 3.19 14.88 -7.45
C SER A 445 2.25 14.44 -6.34
N PRO A 446 0.94 14.72 -6.45
CA PRO A 446 -0.04 14.08 -5.59
C PRO A 446 0.09 12.56 -5.64
N LEU A 447 -0.13 11.93 -4.50
CA LEU A 447 -0.15 10.48 -4.34
C LEU A 447 -1.30 10.17 -3.40
N ALA A 448 -2.40 9.68 -3.98
CA ALA A 448 -3.60 9.30 -3.26
C ALA A 448 -4.11 7.95 -3.79
N ASN A 449 -4.53 7.08 -2.88
CA ASN A 449 -5.13 5.80 -3.24
C ASN A 449 -6.65 5.94 -3.31
N VAL A 450 -7.25 5.47 -4.39
CA VAL A 450 -8.69 5.66 -4.63
C VAL A 450 -9.60 4.91 -3.64
N ALA A 451 -9.09 3.87 -2.98
CA ALA A 451 -9.83 3.12 -1.96
C ALA A 451 -9.55 3.63 -0.53
N ILE A 452 -8.38 4.22 -0.29
CA ILE A 452 -7.96 4.67 1.07
C ILE A 452 -8.23 6.17 1.28
N GLU A 453 -8.01 6.99 0.26
CA GLU A 453 -8.12 8.45 0.26
C GLU A 453 -9.12 8.98 -0.80
N PRO A 454 -10.32 8.38 -0.97
CA PRO A 454 -11.22 8.61 -2.12
C PRO A 454 -11.65 10.08 -2.30
N TYR A 455 -11.74 10.84 -1.20
CA TYR A 455 -12.31 12.20 -1.18
C TYR A 455 -11.27 13.31 -1.03
N ILE A 456 -9.98 12.96 -0.99
CA ILE A 456 -8.87 13.90 -0.99
C ILE A 456 -7.84 13.54 -2.09
N PRO A 457 -8.28 13.36 -3.35
CA PRO A 457 -7.47 12.67 -4.36
C PRO A 457 -6.28 13.51 -4.91
N ARG A 458 -6.07 14.70 -4.36
CA ARG A 458 -4.89 15.57 -4.57
C ARG A 458 -3.97 15.63 -3.35
N SER A 459 -4.11 14.69 -2.41
CA SER A 459 -3.23 14.55 -1.24
C SER A 459 -1.83 14.06 -1.64
N SER A 460 -0.92 14.15 -0.67
CA SER A 460 0.40 13.54 -0.70
C SER A 460 0.54 12.78 0.62
N CYS A 461 0.97 11.52 0.56
CA CYS A 461 1.05 10.69 1.76
C CYS A 461 1.99 11.33 2.79
N ILE A 462 3.13 11.87 2.35
CA ILE A 462 4.11 12.53 3.24
C ILE A 462 3.55 13.83 3.81
N GLU A 463 2.89 14.65 2.99
CA GLU A 463 2.34 15.94 3.44
C GLU A 463 1.23 15.71 4.47
N CYS A 464 0.34 14.75 4.23
CA CYS A 464 -0.70 14.37 5.19
C CYS A 464 -0.09 13.87 6.51
N HIS A 465 0.83 12.90 6.41
CA HIS A 465 1.48 12.32 7.59
C HIS A 465 2.44 13.27 8.32
N THR A 466 2.85 14.38 7.72
CA THR A 466 3.67 15.39 8.42
C THR A 466 2.93 15.99 9.62
N GLY A 467 1.60 15.99 9.60
CA GLY A 467 0.78 16.42 10.73
C GLY A 467 0.59 15.37 11.83
N ALA A 468 1.25 14.22 11.78
CA ALA A 468 1.12 13.18 12.80
C ALA A 468 1.72 13.65 14.13
N THR A 469 0.86 13.76 15.15
CA THR A 469 1.21 14.22 16.50
C THR A 469 0.53 13.37 17.56
N LEU A 470 1.00 13.44 18.81
CA LEU A 470 0.29 12.83 19.93
C LEU A 470 -1.09 13.46 20.15
N GLN A 471 -2.10 12.63 20.45
CA GLN A 471 -3.41 13.13 20.82
C GLN A 471 -3.37 13.90 22.15
N ALA A 472 -2.57 13.43 23.11
CA ALA A 472 -2.39 14.08 24.42
C ALA A 472 -1.59 15.40 24.33
N ASN A 473 -0.70 15.54 23.35
CA ASN A 473 0.09 16.74 23.11
C ASN A 473 0.34 16.96 21.61
N ARG A 474 -0.48 17.83 21.01
CA ARG A 474 -0.41 18.14 19.57
C ARG A 474 0.83 18.93 19.14
N GLN A 475 1.73 19.27 20.07
CA GLN A 475 3.02 19.90 19.73
C GLN A 475 4.10 18.86 19.43
N LEU A 476 3.88 17.59 19.80
CA LEU A 476 4.87 16.53 19.65
C LEU A 476 4.58 15.72 18.38
N PHE A 477 5.46 15.85 17.40
CA PHE A 477 5.40 15.08 16.15
C PHE A 477 5.89 13.65 16.34
N THR A 478 5.17 12.68 15.76
CA THR A 478 5.36 11.24 16.00
C THR A 478 6.02 10.53 14.82
N ASP A 479 7.03 11.15 14.20
CA ASP A 479 7.75 10.56 13.07
C ASP A 479 6.84 10.02 11.95
N PHE A 480 5.88 10.85 11.52
CA PHE A 480 4.87 10.50 10.53
C PHE A 480 3.91 9.37 10.94
N SER A 481 4.04 8.79 12.12
CA SER A 481 3.17 7.71 12.61
C SER A 481 1.90 8.28 13.24
N PHE A 482 0.78 8.21 12.51
CA PHE A 482 -0.53 8.44 13.12
C PHE A 482 -0.88 7.40 14.19
N PRO A 483 -0.51 6.10 14.06
CA PRO A 483 -0.71 5.13 15.13
C PRO A 483 -0.14 5.55 16.48
N MET A 484 1.09 6.08 16.52
CA MET A 484 1.70 6.62 17.75
C MET A 484 0.84 7.70 18.43
N GLY A 485 0.02 8.41 17.66
CA GLY A 485 -0.93 9.41 18.16
C GLY A 485 -1.96 8.86 19.15
N ARG A 486 -2.16 7.53 19.19
CA ARG A 486 -3.13 6.84 20.04
C ARG A 486 -2.63 6.46 21.42
N ALA A 487 -1.34 6.66 21.71
CA ALA A 487 -0.82 6.43 23.04
C ALA A 487 -1.70 7.17 24.07
N ASN A 488 -2.27 6.41 25.00
CA ASN A 488 -3.10 6.94 26.07
C ASN A 488 -2.22 7.17 27.29
N SER A 489 -2.52 8.23 28.05
CA SER A 489 -1.80 8.51 29.30
C SER A 489 -2.28 7.56 30.40
N SER A 490 -1.34 6.96 31.13
CA SER A 490 -1.64 6.28 32.41
C SER A 490 -1.94 7.28 33.54
N ALA A 491 -1.48 8.52 33.42
CA ALA A 491 -1.82 9.59 34.37
C ALA A 491 -3.27 10.05 34.18
N PRO A 492 -4.04 10.27 35.27
CA PRO A 492 -5.39 10.81 35.17
C PRO A 492 -5.37 12.15 34.45
N SER A 493 -6.32 12.36 33.53
CA SER A 493 -6.48 13.64 32.84
C SER A 493 -6.56 14.74 33.88
N ALA A 494 -5.60 15.68 33.89
CA ALA A 494 -5.78 16.94 34.58
C ALA A 494 -7.02 17.57 33.94
N THR A 495 -8.14 17.52 34.65
CA THR A 495 -9.39 18.19 34.27
C THR A 495 -9.07 19.66 34.03
N ASN A 496 -9.27 20.12 32.80
CA ASN A 496 -9.45 21.54 32.51
C ASN A 496 -10.87 21.95 32.87
#